data_AF-A0A437RKK8-F1
#
_entry.id   AF-A0A437RKK8-F1
#
_cell.length_a   1.000
_cell.length_b   1.000
_cell.length_c   1.000
_cell.angle_alpha   90.00
_cell.angle_beta   90.00
_cell.angle_gamma   90.00
#
_symmetry.space_group_name_H-M   'P 1'
#
loop_
_entity.id
_entity.type
_entity.pdbx_description
1 polymer ?
#
loop_
_entity_poly.entity_id
_entity_poly.type
_entity_poly.pdbx_seq_one_letter_code
_entity_poly.pdbx_strand_id
1 'polypeptide(L)'
;MKHLVIRSTLIVAAVALGACSTTSPDVVSRSEAQRLSTVVDAVVLNSRPVVVEGQQSGIGAAAGSVAGGVAGSGVGGRREAMVVGVIGAVVGGVIGNAVERSTTREEAVEILVQLKNGDRRSVVQAKAAETFNPGDPVILVSTGGRVRVTRAPAIAPPVAEPAKATEPQR
;
A
#
# COMPACT_ATOMS: atom_id res chain seq x y z
N MET A 1 -14.17 33.83 22.03
CA MET A 1 -12.96 33.72 21.19
C MET A 1 -12.01 32.60 21.65
N LYS A 2 -11.58 32.54 22.91
CA LYS A 2 -10.69 31.48 23.45
C LYS A 2 -11.23 30.04 23.25
N HIS A 3 -12.52 29.82 23.50
CA HIS A 3 -13.16 28.51 23.28
C HIS A 3 -13.34 28.13 21.81
N LEU A 4 -13.34 29.10 20.89
CA LEU A 4 -13.45 28.84 19.44
C LEU A 4 -12.10 28.35 18.90
N VAL A 5 -11.01 29.00 19.32
CA VAL A 5 -9.63 28.62 18.99
C VAL A 5 -9.31 27.23 19.55
N ILE A 6 -9.66 26.95 20.82
CA ILE A 6 -9.43 25.62 21.42
C ILE A 6 -10.19 24.52 20.68
N ARG A 7 -11.45 24.77 20.27
CA ARG A 7 -12.25 23.78 19.51
C ARG A 7 -11.70 23.54 18.10
N SER A 8 -11.22 24.58 17.40
CA SER A 8 -10.62 24.42 16.07
C SER A 8 -9.28 23.68 16.11
N THR A 9 -8.44 23.91 17.12
CA THR A 9 -7.18 23.16 17.29
C THR A 9 -7.45 21.67 17.59
N LEU A 10 -8.51 21.38 18.33
CA LEU A 10 -8.88 20.00 18.70
C LEU A 10 -9.44 19.20 17.52
N ILE A 11 -10.15 19.86 16.59
CA ILE A 11 -10.64 19.24 15.34
C ILE A 11 -9.49 18.96 14.37
N VAL A 12 -8.54 19.90 14.22
CA VAL A 12 -7.34 19.69 13.38
C VAL A 12 -6.48 18.55 13.92
N ALA A 13 -6.31 18.46 15.24
CA ALA A 13 -5.62 17.34 15.88
C ALA A 13 -6.34 16.00 15.64
N ALA A 14 -7.67 15.96 15.74
CA ALA A 14 -8.44 14.73 15.53
C ALA A 14 -8.37 14.20 14.08
N VAL A 15 -8.30 15.10 13.08
CA VAL A 15 -8.16 14.71 11.66
C VAL A 15 -6.74 14.18 11.36
N ALA A 16 -5.72 14.68 12.04
CA ALA A 16 -4.34 14.23 11.86
C ALA A 16 -4.10 12.77 12.30
N LEU A 17 -4.90 12.23 13.22
CA LEU A 17 -4.75 10.85 13.69
C LEU A 17 -5.28 9.79 12.70
N GLY A 18 -6.04 10.17 11.67
CA GLY A 18 -6.65 9.24 10.72
C GLY A 18 -5.79 8.86 9.51
N ALA A 19 -4.61 9.46 9.33
CA ALA A 19 -3.86 9.40 8.08
C ALA A 19 -2.79 8.29 7.99
N CYS A 20 -2.60 7.49 9.04
CA CYS A 20 -1.66 6.37 9.01
C CYS A 20 -2.27 5.16 8.28
N SER A 21 -2.31 5.21 6.95
CA SER A 21 -2.60 4.04 6.11
C SER A 21 -1.29 3.46 5.60
N THR A 22 -0.86 2.33 6.14
CA THR A 22 0.29 1.55 5.63
C THR A 22 -0.22 0.26 5.00
N THR A 23 0.33 -0.12 3.84
CA THR A 23 -0.07 -1.33 3.11
C THR A 23 0.80 -2.50 3.54
N SER A 24 0.66 -2.95 4.78
CA SER A 24 1.41 -4.12 5.24
C SER A 24 0.80 -5.42 4.66
N PRO A 25 1.62 -6.34 4.10
CA PRO A 25 1.14 -7.65 3.66
C PRO A 25 0.68 -8.54 4.83
N ASP A 26 0.99 -8.15 6.07
CA ASP A 26 0.61 -8.89 7.27
C ASP A 26 -0.72 -8.41 7.87
N VAL A 27 -1.28 -7.31 7.38
CA VAL A 27 -2.54 -6.74 7.86
C VAL A 27 -3.67 -7.09 6.90
N VAL A 28 -4.59 -7.95 7.35
CA VAL A 28 -5.79 -8.32 6.59
C VAL A 28 -6.95 -7.38 6.95
N SER A 29 -7.61 -6.82 5.95
CA SER A 29 -8.76 -5.94 6.17
C SER A 29 -9.97 -6.70 6.70
N ARG A 30 -10.82 -6.05 7.52
CA ARG A 30 -12.05 -6.68 8.06
C ARG A 30 -12.97 -7.20 6.97
N SER A 31 -12.99 -6.54 5.81
CA SER A 31 -13.82 -6.94 4.68
C SER A 31 -13.29 -8.19 3.98
N GLU A 32 -12.00 -8.50 4.11
CA GLU A 32 -11.37 -9.72 3.57
C GLU A 32 -11.31 -10.86 4.59
N ALA A 33 -11.51 -10.56 5.87
CA ALA A 33 -11.64 -11.58 6.90
C ALA A 33 -12.73 -12.60 6.52
N GLN A 34 -12.46 -13.87 6.81
CA GLN A 34 -13.38 -14.99 6.57
C GLN A 34 -13.72 -15.24 5.08
N ARG A 35 -12.98 -14.65 4.13
CA ARG A 35 -13.07 -15.03 2.73
C ARG A 35 -12.21 -16.25 2.44
N LEU A 36 -12.74 -17.15 1.61
CA LEU A 36 -11.98 -18.27 1.08
C LEU A 36 -10.88 -17.74 0.15
N SER A 37 -9.65 -18.19 0.38
CA SER A 37 -8.49 -17.84 -0.44
C SER A 37 -8.11 -19.00 -1.36
N THR A 38 -7.69 -18.69 -2.58
CA THR A 38 -7.07 -19.68 -3.46
C THR A 38 -5.56 -19.70 -3.21
N VAL A 39 -4.98 -20.88 -3.04
CA VAL A 39 -3.55 -21.06 -2.76
C VAL A 39 -2.90 -21.79 -3.93
N VAL A 40 -1.80 -21.27 -4.43
CA VAL A 40 -1.02 -21.88 -5.53
C VAL A 40 0.44 -21.99 -5.13
N ASP A 41 1.00 -23.19 -5.23
CA ASP A 41 2.43 -23.41 -4.97
C ASP A 41 3.30 -22.84 -6.11
N ALA A 42 4.40 -22.22 -5.71
CA ALA A 42 5.41 -21.70 -6.63
C ALA A 42 6.81 -21.72 -6.01
N VAL A 43 7.81 -21.42 -6.83
CA VAL A 43 9.21 -21.26 -6.41
C VAL A 43 9.67 -19.87 -6.81
N VAL A 44 10.41 -19.20 -5.93
CA VAL A 44 10.99 -17.88 -6.22
C VAL A 44 12.09 -18.05 -7.27
N LEU A 45 11.97 -17.31 -8.37
CA LEU A 45 13.01 -17.19 -9.39
C LEU A 45 13.98 -16.06 -9.06
N ASN A 46 13.44 -14.92 -8.63
CA ASN A 46 14.21 -13.73 -8.32
C ASN A 46 13.43 -12.81 -7.37
N SER A 47 14.14 -12.09 -6.52
CA SER A 47 13.57 -11.03 -5.69
C SER A 47 14.44 -9.78 -5.82
N ARG A 48 13.80 -8.60 -5.96
CA ARG A 48 14.52 -7.33 -6.01
C ARG A 48 13.79 -6.24 -5.24
N PRO A 49 14.52 -5.32 -4.60
CA PRO A 49 13.92 -4.15 -3.99
C PRO A 49 13.36 -3.24 -5.07
N VAL A 50 12.16 -2.71 -4.85
CA VAL A 50 11.49 -1.71 -5.67
C VAL A 50 10.83 -0.68 -4.78
N VAL A 51 10.47 0.48 -5.34
CA VAL A 51 9.72 1.52 -4.62
C VAL A 51 8.39 1.70 -5.32
N VAL A 52 7.30 1.58 -4.57
CA VAL A 52 5.96 1.91 -5.07
C VAL A 52 5.80 3.43 -5.00
N GLU A 53 5.33 4.02 -6.10
CA GLU A 53 5.06 5.45 -6.15
C GLU A 53 4.00 5.83 -5.12
N GLY A 54 4.22 6.96 -4.45
CA GLY A 54 3.27 7.47 -3.48
C GLY A 54 1.98 7.92 -4.13
N GLN A 55 0.95 7.98 -3.31
CA GLN A 55 -0.40 8.34 -3.70
C GLN A 55 -0.50 9.81 -4.12
N GLN A 56 -1.46 10.07 -5.00
CA GLN A 56 -1.83 11.41 -5.43
C GLN A 56 -3.35 11.57 -5.32
N SER A 57 -3.85 11.53 -4.09
CA SER A 57 -5.26 11.79 -3.78
C SER A 57 -5.62 13.27 -3.94
N GLY A 58 -4.63 14.16 -3.88
CA GLY A 58 -4.82 15.60 -3.95
C GLY A 58 -5.21 16.22 -2.61
N ILE A 59 -5.32 15.42 -1.53
CA ILE A 59 -5.58 15.92 -0.18
C ILE A 59 -4.45 16.84 0.27
N GLY A 60 -3.19 16.47 0.02
CA GLY A 60 -2.05 17.31 0.35
C GLY A 60 -2.08 18.63 -0.43
N ALA A 61 -2.43 18.57 -1.72
CA ALA A 61 -2.57 19.74 -2.57
C ALA A 61 -3.68 20.70 -2.09
N ALA A 62 -4.85 20.16 -1.76
CA ALA A 62 -5.97 20.94 -1.26
C ALA A 62 -5.66 21.59 0.09
N ALA A 63 -5.15 20.80 1.04
CA ALA A 63 -4.78 21.30 2.37
C ALA A 63 -3.68 22.37 2.29
N GLY A 64 -2.64 22.12 1.51
CA GLY A 64 -1.56 23.06 1.27
C GLY A 64 -2.03 24.35 0.60
N SER A 65 -2.98 24.25 -0.34
CA SER A 65 -3.54 25.42 -1.03
C SER A 65 -4.33 26.31 -0.10
N VAL A 66 -5.20 25.73 0.74
CA VAL A 66 -5.98 26.49 1.71
C VAL A 66 -5.05 27.17 2.72
N ALA A 67 -4.08 26.42 3.27
CA ALA A 67 -3.12 26.95 4.22
C ALA A 67 -2.28 28.09 3.63
N GLY A 68 -1.74 27.90 2.43
CA GLY A 68 -0.95 28.90 1.73
C GLY A 68 -1.75 30.15 1.35
N GLY A 69 -3.01 29.97 0.94
CA GLY A 69 -3.91 31.09 0.62
C GLY A 69 -4.28 31.94 1.83
N VAL A 70 -4.62 31.28 2.95
CA VAL A 70 -4.93 31.98 4.20
C VAL A 70 -3.70 32.70 4.75
N ALA A 71 -2.53 32.06 4.74
CA ALA A 71 -1.28 32.69 5.18
C ALA A 71 -0.91 33.91 4.33
N GLY A 72 -1.07 33.82 3.00
CA GLY A 72 -0.79 34.93 2.09
C GLY A 72 -1.77 36.10 2.17
N SER A 73 -3.01 35.84 2.61
CA SER A 73 -4.07 36.86 2.66
C SER A 73 -3.87 37.97 3.71
N GLY A 74 -2.93 37.80 4.65
CA GLY A 74 -2.61 38.79 5.68
C GLY A 74 -1.55 39.81 5.27
N VAL A 75 -0.96 39.70 4.07
CA VAL A 75 0.19 40.50 3.64
C VAL A 75 -0.25 41.67 2.75
N GLY A 76 0.08 42.90 3.17
CA GLY A 76 -0.13 44.10 2.38
C GLY A 76 -1.58 44.63 2.39
N GLY A 77 -1.91 45.46 1.39
CA GLY A 77 -3.25 46.00 1.19
C GLY A 77 -4.20 44.98 0.53
N ARG A 78 -5.44 45.39 0.26
CA ARG A 78 -6.50 44.51 -0.29
C ARG A 78 -6.12 43.83 -1.61
N ARG A 79 -5.38 44.51 -2.49
CA ARG A 79 -5.03 43.99 -3.82
C ARG A 79 -3.80 43.10 -3.74
N GLU A 80 -2.84 43.50 -2.92
CA GLU A 80 -1.62 42.78 -2.61
C GLU A 80 -1.96 41.46 -1.92
N ALA A 81 -2.83 41.48 -0.92
CA ALA A 81 -3.30 40.29 -0.19
C ALA A 81 -3.97 39.24 -1.09
N MET A 82 -4.74 39.67 -2.11
CA MET A 82 -5.37 38.75 -3.06
C MET A 82 -4.33 38.07 -3.96
N VAL A 83 -3.37 38.85 -4.48
CA VAL A 83 -2.30 38.31 -5.33
C VAL A 83 -1.39 37.38 -4.52
N VAL A 84 -0.95 37.81 -3.34
CA VAL A 84 -0.10 37.01 -2.45
C VAL A 84 -0.83 35.77 -1.96
N GLY A 85 -2.13 35.86 -1.66
CA GLY A 85 -2.96 34.72 -1.31
C GLY A 85 -3.04 33.68 -2.43
N VAL A 86 -3.29 34.07 -3.68
CA VAL A 86 -3.32 33.11 -4.81
C VAL A 86 -1.95 32.47 -5.03
N ILE A 87 -0.86 33.25 -4.97
CA ILE A 87 0.50 32.72 -5.07
C ILE A 87 0.77 31.72 -3.93
N GLY A 88 0.42 32.09 -2.70
CA GLY A 88 0.55 31.24 -1.52
C GLY A 88 -0.24 29.93 -1.67
N ALA A 89 -1.46 29.98 -2.21
CA ALA A 89 -2.27 28.81 -2.45
C ALA A 89 -1.64 27.87 -3.50
N VAL A 90 -1.15 28.40 -4.63
CA VAL A 90 -0.50 27.57 -5.66
C VAL A 90 0.77 26.93 -5.11
N VAL A 91 1.62 27.71 -4.44
CA VAL A 91 2.87 27.22 -3.83
C VAL A 91 2.57 26.17 -2.76
N GLY A 92 1.61 26.45 -1.87
CA GLY A 92 1.19 25.55 -0.82
C GLY A 92 0.62 24.24 -1.38
N GLY A 93 -0.16 24.30 -2.45
CA GLY A 93 -0.70 23.11 -3.11
C GLY A 93 0.35 22.24 -3.79
N VAL A 94 1.33 22.85 -4.46
CA VAL A 94 2.45 22.10 -5.07
C VAL A 94 3.28 21.40 -4.00
N ILE A 95 3.63 22.13 -2.92
CA ILE A 95 4.38 21.56 -1.79
C ILE A 95 3.57 20.45 -1.13
N GLY A 96 2.29 20.68 -0.85
CA GLY A 96 1.42 19.70 -0.20
C GLY A 96 1.26 18.41 -1.02
N ASN A 97 1.13 18.52 -2.35
CA ASN A 97 1.12 17.36 -3.25
C ASN A 97 2.46 16.60 -3.22
N ALA A 98 3.57 17.34 -3.28
CA ALA A 98 4.91 16.73 -3.22
C ALA A 98 5.13 15.97 -1.90
N VAL A 99 4.70 16.55 -0.77
CA VAL A 99 4.76 15.94 0.57
C VAL A 99 3.87 14.70 0.64
N GLU A 100 2.67 14.74 0.07
CA GLU A 100 1.78 13.57 0.00
C GLU A 100 2.46 12.43 -0.75
N ARG A 101 2.94 12.68 -1.97
CA ARG A 101 3.63 11.69 -2.79
C ARG A 101 4.88 11.16 -2.11
N SER A 102 5.66 11.99 -1.42
CA SER A 102 6.89 11.53 -0.76
C SER A 102 6.60 10.69 0.47
N THR A 103 5.60 11.07 1.26
CA THR A 103 5.27 10.43 2.55
C THR A 103 4.54 9.11 2.36
N THR A 104 3.81 8.97 1.26
CA THR A 104 3.06 7.75 0.92
C THR A 104 3.82 6.81 -0.01
N ARG A 105 5.07 7.12 -0.36
CA ARG A 105 5.96 6.16 -1.04
C ARG A 105 6.22 4.98 -0.12
N GLU A 106 6.29 3.80 -0.71
CA GLU A 106 6.43 2.56 0.04
C GLU A 106 7.59 1.72 -0.52
N GLU A 107 8.49 1.29 0.35
CA GLU A 107 9.50 0.29 0.00
C GLU A 107 8.82 -1.06 -0.19
N ALA A 108 9.11 -1.72 -1.31
CA ALA A 108 8.50 -2.98 -1.67
C ALA A 108 9.55 -3.94 -2.23
N VAL A 109 9.15 -5.21 -2.37
CA VAL A 109 9.94 -6.24 -3.03
C VAL A 109 9.11 -6.77 -4.19
N GLU A 110 9.71 -6.78 -5.37
CA GLU A 110 9.15 -7.48 -6.52
C GLU A 110 9.67 -8.92 -6.52
N ILE A 111 8.74 -9.86 -6.44
CA ILE A 111 9.02 -11.29 -6.33
C ILE A 111 8.55 -11.94 -7.63
N LEU A 112 9.51 -12.42 -8.40
CA LEU A 112 9.24 -13.23 -9.58
C LEU A 112 9.19 -14.69 -9.15
N VAL A 113 8.05 -15.33 -9.39
CA VAL A 113 7.82 -16.74 -9.05
C VAL A 113 7.54 -17.56 -10.29
N GLN A 114 7.85 -18.85 -10.22
CA GLN A 114 7.42 -19.84 -11.19
C GLN A 114 6.48 -20.85 -10.55
N LEU A 115 5.30 -21.00 -11.14
CA LEU A 115 4.30 -21.98 -10.73
C LEU A 115 4.69 -23.37 -11.20
N LYS A 116 4.10 -24.40 -10.60
CA LYS A 116 4.33 -25.82 -10.95
C LYS A 116 4.02 -26.16 -12.42
N ASN A 117 3.12 -25.41 -13.05
CA ASN A 117 2.76 -25.58 -14.46
C ASN A 117 3.76 -24.91 -15.44
N GLY A 118 4.81 -24.26 -14.93
CA GLY A 118 5.81 -23.56 -15.73
C GLY A 118 5.54 -22.06 -15.92
N ASP A 119 4.32 -21.58 -15.62
CA ASP A 119 3.97 -20.16 -15.73
C ASP A 119 4.78 -19.30 -14.77
N ARG A 120 5.06 -18.06 -15.17
CA ARG A 120 5.76 -17.08 -14.35
C ARG A 120 4.83 -15.94 -13.95
N ARG A 121 4.89 -15.54 -12.68
CA ARG A 121 4.10 -14.42 -12.14
C ARG A 121 5.04 -13.48 -11.39
N SER A 122 4.85 -12.18 -11.55
CA SER A 122 5.52 -11.17 -10.74
C SER A 122 4.51 -10.58 -9.77
N VAL A 123 4.87 -10.51 -8.49
CA VAL A 123 4.05 -9.91 -7.44
C VAL A 123 4.90 -8.88 -6.71
N VAL A 124 4.41 -7.64 -6.64
CA VAL A 124 5.01 -6.58 -5.83
C VAL A 124 4.26 -6.53 -4.51
N GLN A 125 4.98 -6.66 -3.40
CA GLN A 125 4.42 -6.53 -2.06
C GLN A 125 5.29 -5.62 -1.20
N ALA A 126 4.67 -4.89 -0.28
CA ALA A 126 5.43 -4.05 0.63
C ALA A 126 6.43 -4.88 1.44
N LYS A 127 7.54 -4.25 1.80
CA LYS A 127 8.64 -4.89 2.50
C LYS A 127 8.15 -5.38 3.87
N ALA A 128 8.27 -6.69 4.09
CA ALA A 128 7.90 -7.35 5.33
C ALA A 128 9.15 -7.89 6.06
N ALA A 129 8.94 -8.51 7.23
CA ALA A 129 10.01 -9.22 7.93
C ALA A 129 10.50 -10.47 7.15
N GLU A 130 9.65 -11.02 6.28
CA GLU A 130 9.97 -12.18 5.47
C GLU A 130 10.84 -11.80 4.26
N THR A 131 11.98 -12.48 4.11
CA THR A 131 12.88 -12.33 2.97
C THR A 131 12.75 -13.54 2.06
N PHE A 132 12.65 -13.28 0.75
CA PHE A 132 12.53 -14.30 -0.29
C PHE A 132 13.83 -14.39 -1.07
N ASN A 133 14.43 -15.57 -1.13
CA ASN A 133 15.61 -15.86 -1.93
C ASN A 133 15.25 -16.74 -3.13
N PRO A 134 15.99 -16.67 -4.25
CA PRO A 134 15.83 -17.60 -5.35
C PRO A 134 15.91 -19.06 -4.88
N GLY A 135 14.94 -19.88 -5.31
CA GLY A 135 14.80 -21.28 -4.92
C GLY A 135 13.89 -21.52 -3.71
N ASP A 136 13.46 -20.46 -3.00
CA ASP A 136 12.56 -20.63 -1.86
C ASP A 136 11.18 -21.16 -2.31
N PRO A 137 10.62 -22.18 -1.64
CA PRO A 137 9.27 -22.64 -1.88
C PRO A 137 8.29 -21.64 -1.26
N VAL A 138 7.36 -21.15 -2.07
CA VAL A 138 6.38 -20.14 -1.67
C VAL A 138 4.98 -20.54 -2.13
N ILE A 139 3.99 -19.91 -1.51
CA ILE A 139 2.60 -20.02 -1.91
C ILE A 139 2.06 -18.64 -2.24
N LEU A 140 1.25 -18.58 -3.30
CA LEU A 140 0.52 -17.40 -3.70
C LEU A 140 -0.89 -17.53 -3.15
N VAL A 141 -1.25 -16.65 -2.22
CA VAL A 141 -2.57 -16.59 -1.61
C VAL A 141 -3.36 -15.47 -2.30
N SER A 142 -4.39 -15.86 -3.06
CA SER A 142 -5.28 -14.93 -3.76
C SER A 142 -6.62 -14.81 -3.03
N THR A 143 -6.97 -13.59 -2.64
CA THR A 143 -8.22 -13.26 -1.93
C THR A 143 -8.78 -11.95 -2.44
N GLY A 144 -10.02 -11.94 -2.95
CA GLY A 144 -10.71 -10.69 -3.31
C GLY A 144 -9.99 -9.82 -4.35
N GLY A 145 -9.19 -10.42 -5.25
CA GLY A 145 -8.41 -9.71 -6.26
C GLY A 145 -7.03 -9.23 -5.78
N ARG A 146 -6.66 -9.47 -4.53
CA ARG A 146 -5.30 -9.26 -4.01
C ARG A 146 -4.54 -10.58 -3.99
N VAL A 147 -3.24 -10.51 -4.23
CA VAL A 147 -2.33 -11.67 -4.17
C VAL A 147 -1.22 -11.36 -3.19
N ARG A 148 -0.92 -12.32 -2.31
CA ARG A 148 0.20 -12.25 -1.37
C ARG A 148 1.09 -13.45 -1.52
N VAL A 149 2.41 -13.22 -1.47
CA VAL A 149 3.42 -14.28 -1.44
C VAL A 149 3.81 -14.51 0.02
N THR A 150 3.72 -15.75 0.46
CA THR A 150 4.21 -16.21 1.78
C THR A 150 5.02 -17.48 1.59
N ARG A 151 5.96 -17.79 2.49
CA ARG A 151 6.68 -19.08 2.42
C ARG A 151 5.72 -20.26 2.54
N ALA A 152 6.03 -21.32 1.79
CA ALA A 152 5.27 -22.55 1.86
C ALA A 152 5.45 -23.22 3.25
N PRO A 153 4.38 -23.73 3.87
CA PRO A 153 4.52 -24.49 5.11
C PRO A 153 5.35 -25.76 4.88
N ALA A 154 6.22 -26.09 5.84
CA ALA A 154 7.09 -27.28 5.76
C ALA A 154 6.31 -28.61 5.84
N ILE A 155 5.02 -28.56 6.19
CA ILE A 155 4.15 -29.73 6.27
C ILE A 155 3.51 -29.92 4.89
N ALA A 156 4.08 -30.82 4.09
CA ALA A 156 3.40 -31.29 2.89
C ALA A 156 2.09 -31.98 3.32
N PRO A 157 0.92 -31.63 2.73
CA PRO A 157 -0.25 -32.47 2.89
C PRO A 157 0.10 -33.88 2.39
N PRO A 158 -0.42 -34.96 3.02
CA PRO A 158 -0.23 -36.30 2.51
C PRO A 158 -0.73 -36.31 1.07
N VAL A 159 0.20 -36.42 0.13
CA VAL A 159 -0.12 -36.60 -1.28
C VAL A 159 -1.01 -37.82 -1.32
N ALA A 160 -2.27 -37.67 -1.75
CA ALA A 160 -3.09 -38.80 -2.09
C ALA A 160 -2.34 -39.53 -3.21
N GLU A 161 -1.65 -40.60 -2.82
CA GLU A 161 -0.94 -41.50 -3.72
C GLU A 161 -1.89 -41.83 -4.87
N PRO A 162 -1.47 -41.67 -6.15
CA PRO A 162 -2.32 -42.00 -7.26
C PRO A 162 -2.73 -43.46 -7.08
N ALA A 163 -4.03 -43.69 -6.88
CA ALA A 163 -4.60 -45.02 -6.73
C ALA A 163 -4.03 -45.89 -7.85
N LYS A 164 -3.17 -46.86 -7.47
CA LYS A 164 -2.62 -47.85 -8.40
C LYS A 164 -3.77 -48.35 -9.25
N ALA A 165 -3.59 -48.24 -10.57
CA ALA A 165 -4.49 -48.84 -11.53
C ALA A 165 -4.75 -50.29 -11.11
N THR A 166 -5.98 -50.58 -10.69
CA THR A 166 -6.45 -51.95 -10.56
C THR A 166 -6.50 -52.51 -11.98
N GLU A 167 -5.43 -53.20 -12.35
CA GLU A 167 -5.38 -54.06 -13.53
C GLU A 167 -6.55 -55.06 -13.44
N PRO A 168 -7.39 -55.19 -14.49
CA PRO A 168 -8.48 -56.15 -14.46
C PRO A 168 -7.85 -57.55 -14.54
N GLN A 169 -7.87 -58.28 -13.42
CA GLN A 169 -7.51 -59.70 -13.42
C GLN A 169 -8.45 -60.44 -14.38
N ARG A 170 -7.88 -61.02 -15.43
CA ARG A 170 -8.51 -61.98 -16.33
C ARG A 170 -8.32 -63.40 -15.81
#